data_AF-A0A7W1FCS1-F1
#
_entry.id   AF-A0A7W1FCS1-F1
#
_cell.length_a   1.000
_cell.length_b   1.000
_cell.length_c   1.000
_cell.angle_alpha   90.00
_cell.angle_beta   90.00
_cell.angle_gamma   90.00
#
_symmetry.space_group_name_H-M   'P 1'
#
loop_
_entity.id
_entity.type
_entity.pdbx_description
1 polymer ?
#
loop_
_entity_poly.entity_id
_entity_poly.type
_entity_poly.pdbx_seq_one_letter_code
_entity_poly.pdbx_strand_id
1 'polypeptide(L)'
;ADTERILWTNEIIQIFPKDGKEDELANQLKKANHATCWKKSEIPERLHFNDSPRIAPIICSTEEGWVTTSHDRYNAVKKKNDHGGHGYDNALVSMRATFIAHGAAFKKGFVAEPFQNIQVYNLMCAILGLQPAKNDGDFSVVSQMLKKPKLLPPNPSVRTK
;
A
#
# COMPACT_ATOMS: atom_id res chain seq x y z
N ALA A 1 -4.51 7.21 -29.14
CA ALA A 1 -4.06 6.84 -27.78
C ALA A 1 -3.58 5.40 -27.78
N ASP A 2 -2.39 5.16 -27.24
CA ASP A 2 -1.71 3.84 -27.16
C ASP A 2 -2.10 3.02 -25.91
N THR A 3 -3.06 3.52 -25.14
CA THR A 3 -3.63 2.88 -23.96
C THR A 3 -5.01 2.30 -24.26
N GLU A 4 -5.34 1.18 -23.63
CA GLU A 4 -6.70 0.61 -23.64
C GLU A 4 -7.54 1.19 -22.52
N ARG A 5 -6.95 1.30 -21.34
CA ARG A 5 -7.62 1.78 -20.13
C ARG A 5 -6.62 2.43 -19.19
N ILE A 6 -7.06 3.49 -18.53
CA ILE A 6 -6.33 4.11 -17.42
C ILE A 6 -7.27 4.15 -16.22
N LEU A 7 -6.83 3.63 -15.09
CA LEU A 7 -7.51 3.80 -13.81
C LEU A 7 -6.87 4.98 -13.11
N TRP A 8 -7.70 6.00 -12.87
CA TRP A 8 -7.28 7.24 -12.27
C TRP A 8 -7.69 7.27 -10.80
N THR A 9 -6.73 7.14 -9.89
CA THR A 9 -6.93 7.41 -8.47
C THR A 9 -6.04 8.54 -7.97
N ASN A 10 -5.71 9.51 -8.84
CA ASN A 10 -4.94 10.72 -8.59
C ASN A 10 -3.47 10.50 -8.16
N GLU A 11 -3.25 9.88 -7.00
CA GLU A 11 -1.92 9.62 -6.40
C GLU A 11 -1.26 8.32 -6.90
N ILE A 12 -2.08 7.37 -7.36
CA ILE A 12 -1.65 6.16 -8.06
C ILE A 12 -2.40 6.07 -9.37
N ILE A 13 -1.68 5.89 -10.48
CA ILE A 13 -2.28 5.67 -11.79
C ILE A 13 -1.92 4.28 -12.27
N GLN A 14 -2.91 3.53 -12.72
CA GLN A 14 -2.71 2.22 -13.32
C GLN A 14 -3.05 2.30 -14.82
N ILE A 15 -2.09 1.95 -15.67
CA ILE A 15 -2.18 2.10 -17.12
C ILE A 15 -2.14 0.72 -17.77
N PHE A 16 -3.19 0.40 -18.51
CA PHE A 16 -3.31 -0.79 -19.36
C PHE A 16 -2.93 -0.39 -20.79
N PRO A 17 -1.73 -0.77 -21.28
CA PRO A 17 -1.29 -0.51 -22.65
C PRO A 17 -2.13 -1.31 -23.65
N LYS A 18 -2.17 -0.87 -24.90
CA LYS A 18 -2.52 -1.76 -26.02
C LYS A 18 -1.42 -2.79 -26.25
N ASP A 19 -1.77 -3.90 -26.91
CA ASP A 19 -0.81 -4.93 -27.32
C ASP A 19 0.43 -4.32 -28.01
N GLY A 20 1.62 -4.69 -27.52
CA GLY A 20 2.91 -4.22 -28.04
C GLY A 20 3.30 -2.78 -27.67
N LYS A 21 2.50 -2.07 -26.86
CA LYS A 21 2.76 -0.66 -26.50
C LYS A 21 3.37 -0.43 -25.11
N GLU A 22 3.52 -1.48 -24.30
CA GLU A 22 4.01 -1.35 -22.92
C GLU A 22 5.38 -0.68 -22.83
N ASP A 23 6.38 -1.16 -23.57
CA ASP A 23 7.75 -0.65 -23.51
C ASP A 23 7.85 0.81 -23.96
N GLU A 24 7.14 1.13 -25.04
CA GLU A 24 7.07 2.49 -25.59
C GLU A 24 6.48 3.45 -24.54
N LEU A 25 5.33 3.09 -23.96
CA LEU A 25 4.65 3.91 -22.95
C LEU A 25 5.48 4.04 -21.67
N ALA A 26 6.06 2.95 -21.17
CA ALA A 26 6.91 2.97 -19.98
C ALA A 26 8.11 3.92 -20.18
N ASN A 27 8.74 3.91 -21.36
CA ASN A 27 9.86 4.80 -21.67
C ASN A 27 9.43 6.27 -21.81
N GLN A 28 8.26 6.55 -22.37
CA GLN A 28 7.73 7.92 -22.43
C GLN A 28 7.43 8.46 -21.02
N LEU A 29 6.85 7.62 -20.15
CA LEU A 29 6.45 7.98 -18.79
C LEU A 29 7.63 8.22 -17.83
N LYS A 30 8.85 7.76 -18.15
CA LYS A 30 10.06 8.12 -17.40
C LYS A 30 10.33 9.63 -17.35
N LYS A 31 9.72 10.41 -18.26
CA LYS A 31 9.82 11.87 -18.31
C LYS A 31 8.73 12.58 -17.48
N ALA A 32 7.86 11.83 -16.81
CA ALA A 32 6.81 12.43 -15.99
C ALA A 32 7.43 13.25 -14.85
N ASN A 33 6.97 14.48 -14.69
CA ASN A 33 7.33 15.31 -13.55
C ASN A 33 6.45 14.92 -12.36
N HIS A 34 7.03 14.88 -11.17
CA HIS A 34 6.35 14.59 -9.90
C HIS A 34 5.61 13.25 -9.85
N ALA A 35 6.02 12.30 -10.68
CA ALA A 35 5.53 10.92 -10.60
C ALA A 35 6.63 9.97 -11.07
N THR A 36 6.78 8.86 -10.35
CA THR A 36 7.63 7.76 -10.78
C THR A 36 6.76 6.66 -11.37
N CYS A 37 7.03 6.27 -12.61
CA CYS A 37 6.32 5.18 -13.28
C CYS A 37 7.23 3.97 -13.45
N TRP A 38 6.70 2.79 -13.16
CA TRP A 38 7.38 1.51 -13.30
C TRP A 38 6.56 0.57 -14.16
N LYS A 39 7.24 -0.32 -14.88
CA LYS A 39 6.58 -1.58 -15.22
C LYS A 39 6.30 -2.36 -13.95
N LYS A 40 5.29 -3.21 -13.99
CA LYS A 40 4.87 -4.04 -12.85
C LYS A 40 6.02 -4.86 -12.25
N SER A 41 6.95 -5.35 -13.08
CA SER A 41 8.14 -6.10 -12.66
C SER A 41 9.19 -5.25 -11.94
N GLU A 42 9.14 -3.93 -12.07
CA GLU A 42 10.12 -2.98 -11.54
C GLU A 42 9.61 -2.26 -10.28
N ILE A 43 8.38 -2.55 -9.84
CA ILE A 43 7.80 -1.96 -8.63
C ILE A 43 8.65 -2.36 -7.41
N PRO A 44 9.00 -1.41 -6.53
CA PRO A 44 9.77 -1.70 -5.33
C PRO A 44 9.19 -2.86 -4.52
N GLU A 45 10.01 -3.88 -4.26
CA GLU A 45 9.58 -5.13 -3.63
C GLU A 45 8.86 -4.91 -2.29
N ARG A 46 9.30 -3.91 -1.49
CA ARG A 46 8.69 -3.56 -0.21
C ARG A 46 7.19 -3.22 -0.28
N LEU A 47 6.69 -2.83 -1.45
CA LEU A 47 5.28 -2.48 -1.65
C LEU A 47 4.41 -3.72 -1.81
N HIS A 48 5.01 -4.87 -2.16
CA HIS A 48 4.28 -6.12 -2.46
C HIS A 48 3.11 -5.90 -3.44
N PHE A 49 3.30 -4.99 -4.41
CA PHE A 49 2.26 -4.53 -5.33
C PHE A 49 2.56 -4.93 -6.78
N ASN A 50 2.96 -6.18 -7.01
CA ASN A 50 3.28 -6.69 -8.35
C ASN A 50 2.69 -8.08 -8.64
N ASP A 51 2.08 -8.76 -7.66
CA ASP A 51 1.66 -10.16 -7.78
C ASP A 51 0.13 -10.32 -7.80
N SER A 52 -0.52 -9.68 -8.78
CA SER A 52 -1.96 -9.82 -9.01
C SER A 52 -2.35 -9.45 -10.43
N PRO A 53 -3.20 -10.21 -11.15
CA PRO A 53 -3.64 -9.86 -12.50
C PRO A 53 -4.46 -8.57 -12.57
N ARG A 54 -4.96 -8.07 -11.43
CA ARG A 54 -5.72 -6.80 -11.36
C ARG A 54 -4.82 -5.58 -11.34
N ILE A 55 -3.54 -5.75 -11.01
CA ILE A 55 -2.52 -4.69 -11.06
C ILE A 55 -2.10 -4.54 -12.52
N ALA A 56 -2.22 -3.31 -13.04
CA ALA A 56 -1.91 -3.01 -14.43
C ALA A 56 -0.42 -3.28 -14.80
N PRO A 57 -0.09 -3.39 -16.10
CA PRO A 57 1.30 -3.55 -16.53
C PRO A 57 2.20 -2.35 -16.19
N ILE A 58 1.65 -1.14 -16.15
CA ILE A 58 2.38 0.08 -15.77
C ILE A 58 1.66 0.77 -14.61
N ILE A 59 2.43 1.14 -13.58
CA ILE A 59 1.96 1.85 -12.39
C ILE A 59 2.76 3.14 -12.29
N CYS A 60 2.08 4.26 -12.06
CA CYS A 60 2.70 5.52 -11.68
C CYS A 60 2.33 5.88 -10.25
N SER A 61 3.33 6.16 -9.43
CA SER A 61 3.18 6.71 -8.09
C SER A 61 3.53 8.20 -8.13
N THR A 62 2.58 9.04 -7.77
CA THR A 62 2.74 10.49 -7.69
C THR A 62 3.52 10.87 -6.43
N GLU A 63 4.32 11.94 -6.51
CA GLU A 63 5.00 12.53 -5.36
C GLU A 63 4.00 13.22 -4.41
N GLU A 64 4.31 13.23 -3.11
CA GLU A 64 3.48 13.88 -2.10
C GLU A 64 3.22 15.36 -2.43
N GLY A 65 1.96 15.79 -2.31
CA GLY A 65 1.53 17.16 -2.60
C GLY A 65 1.17 17.41 -4.07
N TRP A 66 1.34 16.41 -4.94
CA TRP A 66 0.96 16.46 -6.34
C TRP A 66 -0.19 15.50 -6.66
N VAL A 67 -0.93 15.80 -7.72
CA VAL A 67 -1.95 14.91 -8.27
C VAL A 67 -1.64 14.67 -9.74
N THR A 68 -1.62 13.40 -10.16
CA THR A 68 -1.53 13.06 -11.57
C THR A 68 -2.93 13.00 -12.19
N THR A 69 -3.13 13.77 -13.25
CA THR A 69 -4.42 13.86 -13.94
C THR A 69 -4.24 14.15 -15.42
N SER A 70 -5.26 13.85 -16.22
CA SER A 70 -5.33 14.28 -17.63
C SER A 70 -5.89 15.70 -17.76
N HIS A 71 -5.61 16.38 -18.87
CA HIS A 71 -6.21 17.68 -19.18
C HIS A 71 -7.74 17.69 -19.09
N ASP A 72 -8.41 16.67 -19.61
CA ASP A 72 -9.89 16.58 -19.59
C ASP A 72 -10.42 16.48 -18.17
N ARG A 73 -9.85 15.59 -17.36
CA ARG A 73 -10.16 15.49 -15.92
C ARG A 73 -9.92 16.81 -15.20
N TYR A 74 -8.76 17.44 -15.39
CA TYR A 74 -8.45 18.74 -14.78
C TYR A 74 -9.49 19.80 -15.15
N ASN A 75 -9.82 19.92 -16.44
CA ASN A 75 -10.81 20.88 -16.92
C ASN A 75 -12.22 20.60 -16.38
N ALA A 76 -12.59 19.33 -16.19
CA ALA A 76 -13.88 18.94 -15.62
C ALA A 76 -14.02 19.29 -14.13
N VAL A 77 -12.92 19.29 -13.37
CA VAL A 77 -12.91 19.56 -11.92
C VAL A 77 -12.27 20.89 -11.53
N LYS A 78 -12.02 21.80 -12.48
CA LYS A 78 -11.34 23.12 -12.32
C LYS A 78 -11.84 24.02 -11.17
N LYS A 79 -12.94 23.66 -10.49
CA LYS A 79 -13.55 24.38 -9.36
C LYS A 79 -13.49 23.64 -8.02
N LYS A 80 -12.91 22.43 -7.95
CA LYS A 80 -12.73 21.71 -6.69
C LYS A 80 -11.35 22.01 -6.11
N ASN A 81 -11.34 22.78 -5.03
CA ASN A 81 -10.17 22.90 -4.18
C ASN A 81 -10.09 21.65 -3.30
N ASP A 82 -9.52 20.56 -3.83
CA ASP A 82 -9.19 19.42 -2.97
C ASP A 82 -8.01 19.84 -2.08
N HIS A 83 -8.29 19.96 -0.79
CA HIS A 83 -7.34 20.41 0.23
C HIS A 83 -6.51 19.27 0.83
N GLY A 84 -6.69 18.03 0.36
CA GLY A 84 -5.95 16.86 0.83
C GLY A 84 -6.14 15.65 -0.09
N GLY A 85 -5.12 14.80 -0.13
CA GLY A 85 -5.09 13.56 -0.91
C GLY A 85 -4.41 12.45 -0.13
N HIS A 86 -4.60 11.20 -0.54
CA HIS A 86 -3.99 10.04 0.11
C HIS A 86 -3.78 8.90 -0.89
N GLY A 87 -2.94 7.93 -0.54
CA GLY A 87 -2.59 6.82 -1.43
C GLY A 87 -1.20 6.96 -2.05
N TYR A 88 -0.45 7.99 -1.66
CA TYR A 88 0.99 8.09 -1.91
C TYR A 88 1.76 6.93 -1.26
N ASP A 89 3.08 6.95 -1.42
CA ASP A 89 3.99 5.99 -0.82
C ASP A 89 3.76 5.82 0.70
N ASN A 90 3.56 4.58 1.13
CA ASN A 90 3.29 4.24 2.53
C ASN A 90 4.48 4.49 3.48
N ALA A 91 5.68 4.78 2.94
CA ALA A 91 6.83 5.19 3.74
C ALA A 91 6.74 6.64 4.23
N LEU A 92 5.92 7.48 3.58
CA LEU A 92 5.74 8.89 3.95
C LEU A 92 5.10 9.02 5.33
N VAL A 93 5.56 9.99 6.12
CA VAL A 93 5.05 10.24 7.46
C VAL A 93 3.56 10.61 7.44
N SER A 94 3.13 11.38 6.44
CA SER A 94 1.73 11.78 6.24
C SER A 94 0.78 10.62 5.93
N MET A 95 1.29 9.53 5.37
CA MET A 95 0.51 8.33 5.02
C MET A 95 0.45 7.32 6.17
N ARG A 96 1.08 7.61 7.32
CA ARG A 96 1.02 6.73 8.49
C ARG A 96 -0.34 6.85 9.17
N ALA A 97 -0.89 5.70 9.55
CA ALA A 97 -2.10 5.61 10.34
C ALA A 97 -1.79 5.53 11.84
N THR A 98 -2.75 5.96 12.66
CA THR A 98 -2.69 5.80 14.12
C THR A 98 -3.22 4.42 14.53
N PHE A 99 -2.57 3.79 15.51
CA PHE A 99 -3.06 2.58 16.17
C PHE A 99 -3.14 2.83 17.69
N ILE A 100 -4.35 2.71 18.25
CA ILE A 100 -4.60 2.84 19.69
C ILE A 100 -5.38 1.62 20.14
N ALA A 101 -4.93 0.99 21.23
CA ALA A 101 -5.55 -0.21 21.77
C ALA A 101 -5.79 -0.10 23.27
N HIS A 102 -6.95 -0.58 23.72
CA HIS A 102 -7.34 -0.62 25.11
C HIS A 102 -8.11 -1.89 25.42
N GLY A 103 -7.83 -2.52 26.57
CA GLY A 103 -8.58 -3.68 27.04
C GLY A 103 -7.80 -4.55 28.01
N ALA A 104 -8.45 -5.61 28.50
CA ALA A 104 -7.86 -6.52 29.48
C ALA A 104 -6.59 -7.22 28.95
N ALA A 105 -6.54 -7.52 27.65
CA ALA A 105 -5.43 -8.21 26.99
C ALA A 105 -4.17 -7.34 26.82
N PHE A 106 -4.33 -6.03 26.62
CA PHE A 106 -3.23 -5.10 26.35
C PHE A 106 -2.51 -4.64 27.61
N LYS A 107 -1.20 -4.39 27.52
CA LYS A 107 -0.43 -3.68 28.54
C LYS A 107 -0.96 -2.25 28.69
N LYS A 108 -0.90 -1.70 29.90
CA LYS A 108 -1.27 -0.30 30.18
C LYS A 108 -0.04 0.59 30.04
N GLY A 109 -0.20 1.79 29.48
CA GLY A 109 0.89 2.76 29.32
C GLY A 109 2.02 2.30 28.39
N PHE A 110 1.77 1.29 27.55
CA PHE A 110 2.74 0.78 26.60
C PHE A 110 2.70 1.59 25.31
N VAL A 111 3.85 2.09 24.87
CA VAL A 111 4.04 2.74 23.57
C VAL A 111 4.81 1.76 22.68
N ALA A 112 4.19 1.35 21.57
CA ALA A 112 4.84 0.46 20.61
C ALA A 112 5.68 1.27 19.62
N GLU A 113 6.77 0.66 19.15
CA GLU A 113 7.45 1.12 17.93
C GLU A 113 6.49 1.04 16.72
N PRO A 114 6.68 1.88 15.67
CA PRO A 114 5.89 1.79 14.44
C PRO A 114 5.93 0.40 13.83
N PHE A 115 4.78 -0.10 13.39
CA PHE A 115 4.65 -1.41 12.75
C PHE A 115 3.66 -1.37 11.60
N GLN A 116 3.72 -2.35 10.70
CA GLN A 116 2.83 -2.42 9.53
C GLN A 116 1.44 -2.94 9.92
N ASN A 117 0.39 -2.47 9.24
CA ASN A 117 -0.98 -2.88 9.52
C ASN A 117 -1.24 -4.40 9.29
N ILE A 118 -0.44 -5.07 8.45
CA ILE A 118 -0.52 -6.52 8.22
C ILE A 118 -0.35 -7.34 9.51
N GLN A 119 0.27 -6.77 10.54
CA GLN A 119 0.46 -7.44 11.84
C GLN A 119 -0.81 -7.49 12.69
N VAL A 120 -1.80 -6.63 12.42
CA VAL A 120 -3.00 -6.48 13.25
C VAL A 120 -3.85 -7.76 13.24
N TYR A 121 -3.90 -8.49 12.14
CA TYR A 121 -4.69 -9.73 12.04
C TYR A 121 -4.26 -10.79 13.05
N ASN A 122 -2.96 -11.05 13.18
CA ASN A 122 -2.43 -12.01 14.14
C ASN A 122 -2.66 -11.54 15.59
N LEU A 123 -2.54 -10.25 15.86
CA LEU A 123 -2.85 -9.67 17.16
C LEU A 123 -4.31 -9.91 17.57
N MET A 124 -5.25 -9.71 16.64
CA MET A 124 -6.68 -9.99 16.87
C MET A 124 -6.92 -11.48 17.15
N CYS A 125 -6.33 -12.38 16.34
CA CYS A 125 -6.47 -13.82 16.53
C CYS A 125 -5.95 -14.26 17.91
N ALA A 126 -4.79 -13.75 18.35
CA ALA A 126 -4.22 -14.06 19.66
C ALA A 126 -5.12 -13.63 20.82
N ILE A 127 -5.74 -12.45 20.73
CA ILE A 127 -6.66 -11.93 21.76
C ILE A 127 -7.93 -12.80 21.84
N LEU A 128 -8.47 -13.21 20.69
CA LEU A 128 -9.68 -14.03 20.60
C LEU A 128 -9.42 -15.52 20.86
N GLY A 129 -8.17 -15.95 20.93
CA GLY A 129 -7.81 -17.37 21.07
C GLY A 129 -8.09 -18.19 19.80
N LEU A 130 -8.04 -17.55 18.63
CA LEU A 130 -8.28 -18.17 17.33
C LEU A 130 -6.96 -18.60 16.67
N GLN A 131 -7.05 -19.65 15.86
CA GLN A 131 -5.97 -20.03 14.95
C GLN A 131 -5.99 -19.10 13.73
N PRO A 132 -4.91 -18.33 13.47
CA PRO A 132 -4.87 -17.46 12.30
C PRO A 132 -4.85 -18.26 11.01
N ALA A 133 -5.57 -17.80 10.00
CA ALA A 133 -5.39 -18.29 8.64
C ALA A 133 -4.03 -17.82 8.07
N LYS A 134 -3.59 -18.43 6.95
CA LYS A 134 -2.37 -18.04 6.25
C LYS A 134 -2.40 -16.54 5.90
N ASN A 135 -1.39 -15.80 6.31
CA ASN A 135 -1.27 -14.34 6.10
C ASN A 135 0.20 -13.90 6.10
N ASP A 136 0.48 -12.64 5.75
CA ASP A 136 1.84 -12.09 5.66
C ASP A 136 2.36 -11.47 6.98
N GLY A 137 1.55 -11.49 8.03
CA GLY A 137 1.93 -10.96 9.33
C GLY A 137 2.86 -11.89 10.12
N ASP A 138 3.76 -11.27 10.89
CA ASP A 138 4.58 -11.83 11.94
C ASP A 138 4.10 -11.34 13.31
N PHE A 139 3.56 -12.25 14.11
CA PHE A 139 3.06 -11.95 15.45
C PHE A 139 4.17 -11.48 16.40
N SER A 140 5.43 -11.86 16.17
CA SER A 140 6.55 -11.50 17.04
C SER A 140 6.67 -9.97 17.21
N VAL A 141 6.41 -9.22 16.12
CA VAL A 141 6.45 -7.76 16.03
C VAL A 141 5.49 -7.07 17.00
N VAL A 142 4.31 -7.66 17.22
CA VAL A 142 3.20 -7.04 17.98
C VAL A 142 2.91 -7.75 19.30
N SER A 143 3.49 -8.92 19.53
CA SER A 143 3.28 -9.75 20.73
C SER A 143 3.56 -8.99 22.05
N GLN A 144 4.56 -8.09 22.04
CA GLN A 144 4.95 -7.30 23.19
C GLN A 144 3.88 -6.33 23.71
N MET A 145 2.86 -6.02 22.91
CA MET A 145 1.72 -5.17 23.30
C MET A 145 0.78 -5.88 24.30
N LEU A 146 0.80 -7.21 24.35
CA LEU A 146 -0.09 -8.02 25.20
C LEU A 146 0.52 -8.31 26.57
N LYS A 147 -0.31 -8.38 27.61
CA LYS A 147 0.13 -8.77 28.97
C LYS A 147 0.58 -10.23 29.05
N LYS A 148 -0.14 -11.10 28.35
CA LYS A 148 0.10 -12.55 28.30
C LYS A 148 0.02 -12.99 26.84
N PRO A 149 1.10 -12.83 26.05
CA PRO A 149 1.10 -13.28 24.67
C PRO A 149 0.92 -14.80 24.66
N LYS A 150 -0.20 -15.27 24.10
CA LYS A 150 -0.31 -16.68 23.73
C LYS A 150 0.54 -16.86 22.47
N LEU A 151 1.47 -17.81 22.50
CA LEU A 151 2.20 -18.19 21.30
C LEU A 151 1.17 -18.69 20.27
N LEU A 152 1.09 -17.98 19.15
CA LEU A 152 0.41 -18.51 17.98
C LEU A 152 1.30 -19.62 17.39
N PRO A 153 0.73 -20.68 16.80
CA PRO A 153 1.54 -21.62 16.07
C PRO A 153 2.29 -20.89 14.94
N PRO A 154 3.44 -21.43 14.50
CA PRO A 154 4.24 -20.82 13.45
C PRO A 154 3.37 -20.56 12.23
N ASN A 155 3.34 -19.32 11.76
CA ASN A 155 2.67 -19.00 10.50
C ASN A 155 3.51 -19.64 9.37
N PRO A 156 2.98 -20.62 8.61
CA PRO A 156 3.74 -21.32 7.57
C PRO A 156 4.11 -20.41 6.39
N SER A 157 3.66 -19.14 6.40
CA SER A 157 3.92 -18.15 5.35
C SER A 157 4.69 -16.92 5.81
N VAL A 158 5.47 -16.99 6.90
CA VAL A 158 6.60 -16.05 7.00
C VAL A 158 7.46 -16.34 5.79
N ARG A 159 7.28 -15.58 4.70
CA ARG A 159 8.23 -15.56 3.60
C ARG A 159 9.53 -15.12 4.26
N THR A 160 10.41 -16.06 4.54
CA THR A 160 11.81 -15.77 4.80
C THR A 160 12.26 -14.99 3.58
N LYS A 161 12.52 -13.69 3.77
CA LYS A 161 13.23 -12.87 2.80
C LYS A 161 14.61 -13.48 2.58
#